data_AF-A0A940W3Y3-F1
#
_entry.id   AF-A0A940W3Y3-F1
#
_cell.length_a   1.000
_cell.length_b   1.000
_cell.length_c   1.000
_cell.angle_alpha   90.00
_cell.angle_beta   90.00
_cell.angle_gamma   90.00
#
_symmetry.space_group_name_H-M   'P 1'
#
loop_
_entity.id
_entity.type
_entity.pdbx_description
1 polymer ?
#
loop_
_entity_poly.entity_id
_entity_poly.type
_entity_poly.pdbx_seq_one_letter_code
_entity_poly.pdbx_strand_id
1 'polypeptide(L)'
;MDPSNTAGAARRLNGRLRSCDICPRLCRVDRTKGERGVCRVGTRAIVASFGPHYGEESPLVGHNGSGTVFFSGCPLRCVFCQNYGISHLLEGEEVSADRLASIF
;
A
#
# COMPACT_ATOMS: atom_id res chain seq x y z
N MET A 1 14.57 14.63 -7.21
CA MET A 1 13.91 14.61 -5.88
C MET A 1 14.98 14.91 -4.85
N ASP A 2 14.78 15.90 -3.98
CA ASP A 2 15.70 16.19 -2.87
C ASP A 2 15.56 15.09 -1.79
N PRO A 3 16.57 14.23 -1.57
CA PRO A 3 16.51 13.14 -0.60
C PRO A 3 16.33 13.61 0.85
N SER A 4 16.74 14.85 1.15
CA SER A 4 16.66 15.42 2.50
C SER A 4 15.20 15.67 2.94
N ASN A 5 14.31 15.95 1.99
CA ASN A 5 12.89 16.15 2.23
C ASN A 5 12.14 14.82 2.48
N THR A 6 12.52 13.75 1.76
CA THR A 6 11.83 12.45 1.82
C THR A 6 12.01 11.74 3.16
N ALA A 7 13.21 11.82 3.76
CA ALA A 7 13.48 11.20 5.07
C ALA A 7 12.67 11.85 6.21
N GLY A 8 12.50 13.18 6.17
CA GLY A 8 11.66 13.91 7.12
C GLY A 8 10.18 13.54 6.99
N ALA A 9 9.69 13.44 5.75
CA ALA A 9 8.33 13.00 5.47
C ALA A 9 8.07 11.56 5.96
N ALA A 10 8.99 10.63 5.69
CA ALA A 10 8.90 9.25 6.14
C ALA A 10 8.82 9.14 7.67
N ARG A 11 9.66 9.87 8.41
CA ARG A 11 9.60 9.91 9.88
C ARG A 11 8.25 10.40 10.39
N ARG A 12 7.71 11.46 9.80
CA ARG A 12 6.40 12.02 10.19
C ARG A 12 5.27 11.00 9.94
N LEU A 13 5.27 10.34 8.78
CA LEU A 13 4.28 9.32 8.45
C LEU A 13 4.38 8.08 9.37
N ASN A 14 5.60 7.63 9.66
CA ASN A 14 5.83 6.53 10.61
C ASN A 14 5.33 6.87 12.02
N GLY A 15 5.48 8.13 12.46
CA GLY A 15 4.93 8.59 13.74
C GLY A 15 3.40 8.43 13.83
N ARG A 16 2.68 8.67 12.73
CA ARG A 16 1.21 8.50 12.66
C ARG A 16 0.77 7.05 12.83
N LEU A 17 1.65 6.07 12.64
CA LEU A 17 1.32 4.65 12.82
C LEU A 17 1.06 4.28 14.29
N ARG A 18 1.56 5.07 15.26
CA ARG A 18 1.30 4.89 16.70
C ARG A 18 -0.15 5.20 17.10
N SER A 19 -0.85 5.99 16.30
CA SER A 19 -2.28 6.24 16.44
C SER A 19 -2.88 6.45 15.05
N CYS A 20 -3.07 5.35 14.34
CA CYS A 20 -3.29 5.37 12.90
C CYS A 20 -4.51 6.19 12.48
N ASP A 21 -4.27 7.18 11.62
CA ASP A 21 -5.26 8.07 11.01
C ASP A 21 -5.09 8.17 9.47
N ILE A 22 -4.39 7.20 8.86
CA ILE A 22 -4.05 7.21 7.43
C ILE A 22 -5.29 7.09 6.52
N CYS A 23 -6.33 6.38 6.97
CA CYS A 23 -7.55 6.19 6.20
C CYS A 23 -8.76 6.86 6.88
N PRO A 24 -9.85 7.11 6.14
CA PRO A 24 -11.04 7.79 6.67
C PRO A 24 -11.72 7.10 7.87
N ARG A 25 -11.39 5.84 8.17
CA ARG A 25 -11.93 5.12 9.33
C ARG A 25 -11.32 5.55 10.66
N LEU A 26 -10.18 6.25 10.66
CA LEU A 26 -9.53 6.79 11.86
C LEU A 26 -9.45 5.79 13.03
N CYS A 27 -8.98 4.57 12.77
CA CYS A 27 -9.03 3.47 13.76
C CYS A 27 -8.18 3.69 15.02
N ARG A 28 -7.23 4.64 15.01
CA ARG A 28 -6.34 5.01 16.13
C ARG A 28 -5.49 3.89 16.75
N VAL A 29 -5.53 2.67 16.21
CA VAL A 29 -4.66 1.55 16.62
C VAL A 29 -3.18 1.90 16.51
N ASP A 30 -2.38 1.30 17.37
CA ASP A 30 -0.92 1.39 17.37
C ASP A 30 -0.32 0.25 16.53
N ARG A 31 -0.09 0.53 15.25
CA ARG A 31 0.50 -0.45 14.31
C ARG A 31 1.93 -0.82 14.72
N THR A 32 2.64 0.04 15.47
CA THR A 32 4.01 -0.24 15.93
C THR A 32 4.06 -1.33 17.00
N LYS A 33 2.92 -1.60 17.65
CA LYS A 33 2.72 -2.72 18.58
C LYS A 33 2.09 -3.95 17.90
N GLY A 34 1.93 -3.93 16.58
CA GLY A 34 1.30 -5.02 15.83
C GLY A 34 -0.23 -4.96 15.79
N GLU A 35 -0.85 -3.91 16.33
CA GLU A 35 -2.31 -3.75 16.28
C GLU A 35 -2.80 -3.51 14.85
N ARG A 36 -4.01 -4.00 14.56
CA ARG A 36 -4.61 -3.96 13.22
C ARG A 36 -6.01 -3.40 13.29
N GLY A 37 -6.28 -2.41 12.43
CA GLY A 37 -7.63 -1.87 12.23
C GLY A 37 -8.44 -2.68 11.21
N VAL A 38 -9.55 -2.12 10.74
CA VAL A 38 -10.46 -2.76 9.76
C VAL A 38 -9.75 -3.13 8.44
N CYS A 39 -8.75 -2.36 8.00
CA CYS A 39 -7.98 -2.69 6.80
C CYS A 39 -7.03 -3.90 6.99
N ARG A 40 -6.74 -4.29 8.24
CA ARG A 40 -5.89 -5.42 8.65
C ARG A 40 -4.41 -5.36 8.23
N VAL A 41 -3.97 -4.31 7.52
CA VAL A 41 -2.57 -4.07 7.19
C VAL A 41 -1.76 -3.75 8.46
N GLY A 42 -0.45 -4.03 8.47
CA GLY A 42 0.50 -3.72 9.55
C GLY A 42 1.30 -2.43 9.31
N THR A 43 2.61 -2.48 9.58
CA THR A 43 3.59 -1.41 9.29
C THR A 43 4.28 -1.56 7.93
N ARG A 44 4.19 -2.74 7.33
CA ARG A 44 4.75 -3.07 6.02
C ARG A 44 3.64 -3.20 4.98
N ALA A 45 4.00 -2.94 3.72
CA ALA A 45 3.10 -3.14 2.60
C ALA A 45 2.93 -4.64 2.35
N ILE A 46 1.73 -5.03 1.92
CA ILE A 46 1.47 -6.38 1.41
C ILE A 46 1.26 -6.21 -0.10
N VAL A 47 2.07 -6.90 -0.90
CA VAL A 47 2.03 -6.83 -2.37
C VAL A 47 1.42 -8.11 -2.89
N ALA A 48 0.29 -7.99 -3.57
CA ALA A 48 -0.39 -9.11 -4.20
C ALA A 48 0.29 -9.52 -5.51
N SER A 49 0.67 -8.52 -6.32
CA SER A 49 1.35 -8.74 -7.59
C SER A 49 1.98 -7.42 -8.07
N PHE A 50 2.92 -7.54 -9.01
CA PHE A 50 3.49 -6.41 -9.72
C PHE A 50 3.87 -6.84 -11.14
N GLY A 51 3.90 -5.90 -12.08
CA GLY A 51 4.26 -6.17 -13.47
C GLY A 51 3.86 -5.06 -14.43
N PRO A 52 4.13 -5.24 -15.74
CA PRO A 52 3.67 -4.31 -16.76
C PRO A 52 2.15 -4.38 -16.90
N HIS A 53 1.49 -3.23 -16.92
CA HIS A 53 0.07 -3.10 -17.13
C HIS A 53 -0.21 -2.35 -18.43
N TYR A 54 -1.03 -2.97 -19.28
CA TYR A 54 -1.39 -2.44 -20.60
C TYR A 54 -2.85 -1.96 -20.67
N GLY A 55 -3.55 -1.97 -19.53
CA GLY A 55 -4.96 -1.55 -19.44
C GLY A 55 -5.16 -0.05 -19.22
N GLU A 56 -4.07 0.71 -19.01
CA GLU A 56 -4.13 2.16 -18.88
C GLU A 56 -4.38 2.85 -20.24
N GLU A 57 -4.68 4.14 -20.18
CA GLU A 57 -4.81 4.98 -21.37
C GLU A 57 -3.47 5.08 -22.14
N SER A 58 -3.54 5.25 -23.47
CA SER A 58 -2.36 5.33 -24.35
C SER A 58 -1.22 6.25 -23.87
N PRO A 59 -1.46 7.47 -23.32
CA PRO A 59 -0.35 8.31 -22.82
C PRO A 59 0.37 7.74 -21.59
N LEU A 60 -0.21 6.76 -20.88
CA LEU A 60 0.34 6.17 -19.65
C LEU A 60 1.01 4.81 -19.88
N VAL A 61 0.55 4.03 -20.87
CA VAL A 61 1.07 2.69 -21.19
C VAL A 61 2.49 2.76 -21.78
N GLY A 62 2.80 3.80 -22.56
CA GLY A 62 4.07 3.90 -23.27
C GLY A 62 4.32 2.67 -24.16
N HIS A 63 5.59 2.28 -24.32
CA HIS A 63 5.96 1.15 -25.18
C HIS A 63 6.02 -0.21 -24.44
N ASN A 64 6.25 -0.19 -23.13
CA ASN A 64 6.54 -1.40 -22.33
C ASN A 64 5.46 -1.70 -21.27
N GLY A 65 4.31 -1.02 -21.33
CA GLY A 65 3.32 -1.05 -20.26
C GLY A 65 3.70 -0.11 -19.11
N SER A 66 2.70 0.30 -18.33
CA SER A 66 2.93 1.03 -17.09
C SER A 66 3.36 0.07 -15.98
N GLY A 67 4.39 0.42 -15.21
CA GLY A 67 4.78 -0.35 -14.04
C GLY A 67 3.68 -0.28 -12.98
N THR A 68 3.09 -1.43 -12.64
CA THR A 68 1.98 -1.51 -11.69
C THR A 68 2.34 -2.39 -10.50
N VAL A 69 1.96 -1.95 -9.30
CA VAL A 69 2.04 -2.72 -8.06
C VAL A 69 0.65 -2.78 -7.43
N PHE A 70 0.11 -3.97 -7.24
CA PHE A 70 -1.15 -4.18 -6.54
C PHE A 70 -0.89 -4.42 -5.06
N PHE A 71 -1.30 -3.47 -4.23
CA PHE A 71 -1.24 -3.60 -2.77
C PHE A 71 -2.49 -4.30 -2.22
N SER A 72 -2.32 -4.99 -1.10
CA SER A 72 -3.39 -5.72 -0.42
C SER A 72 -3.89 -4.96 0.81
N GLY A 73 -5.19 -5.08 1.06
CA GLY A 73 -5.89 -4.49 2.18
C GLY A 73 -6.56 -3.15 1.86
N CYS A 74 -7.89 -3.10 1.97
CA CYS A 74 -8.67 -1.89 1.74
C CYS A 74 -9.58 -1.56 2.95
N PRO A 75 -9.58 -0.33 3.47
CA PRO A 75 -10.43 0.06 4.60
C PRO A 75 -11.93 0.23 4.23
N LEU A 76 -12.28 0.29 2.94
CA LEU A 76 -13.65 0.54 2.50
C LEU A 76 -14.56 -0.67 2.72
N ARG A 77 -14.06 -1.89 2.45
CA ARG A 77 -14.78 -3.16 2.60
C ARG A 77 -16.06 -3.23 1.74
N CYS A 78 -15.96 -2.83 0.47
CA CYS A 78 -17.09 -2.79 -0.46
C CYS A 78 -17.70 -4.18 -0.70
N VAL A 79 -19.04 -4.29 -0.68
CA VAL A 79 -19.74 -5.55 -0.95
C VAL A 79 -19.62 -6.01 -2.40
N PHE A 80 -19.32 -5.09 -3.32
CA PHE A 80 -19.12 -5.32 -4.76
C PHE A 80 -17.63 -5.25 -5.15
N CYS A 81 -16.71 -5.52 -4.23
CA CYS A 81 -15.28 -5.39 -4.49
C CYS A 81 -14.82 -6.35 -5.60
N GLN A 82 -14.41 -5.81 -6.75
CA GLN A 82 -13.85 -6.60 -7.86
C GLN A 82 -12.53 -7.28 -7.46
N ASN A 83 -11.75 -6.63 -6.59
CA ASN A 83 -10.45 -7.10 -6.10
C ASN A 83 -10.57 -7.74 -4.71
N TYR A 84 -11.61 -8.55 -4.48
CA TYR A 84 -11.95 -9.09 -3.15
C TYR A 84 -10.79 -9.86 -2.51
N GLY A 85 -10.09 -10.73 -3.24
CA GLY A 85 -8.95 -11.50 -2.72
C GLY A 85 -7.90 -10.60 -2.07
N ILE A 86 -7.37 -9.64 -2.82
CA ILE A 86 -6.32 -8.74 -2.32
C ILE A 86 -6.86 -7.70 -1.33
N SER A 87 -8.07 -7.17 -1.54
CA SER A 87 -8.62 -6.08 -0.72
C SER A 87 -9.21 -6.56 0.61
N HIS A 88 -9.88 -7.72 0.60
CA HIS A 88 -10.64 -8.28 1.72
C HIS A 88 -10.01 -9.51 2.33
N LEU A 89 -9.17 -10.28 1.62
CA LEU A 89 -8.49 -11.47 2.15
C LEU A 89 -7.00 -11.26 2.40
N LEU A 90 -6.43 -10.13 1.97
CA LEU A 90 -5.00 -9.81 2.11
C LEU A 90 -4.09 -10.79 1.35
N GLU A 91 -4.54 -11.34 0.23
CA GLU A 91 -3.67 -12.15 -0.65
C GLU A 91 -2.43 -11.36 -1.08
N GLY A 92 -1.26 -11.97 -0.98
CA GLY A 92 0.03 -11.34 -1.31
C GLY A 92 1.10 -11.60 -0.25
N GLU A 93 2.24 -10.93 -0.41
CA GLU A 93 3.40 -11.06 0.48
C GLU A 93 3.73 -9.74 1.16
N GLU A 94 4.07 -9.81 2.45
CA GLU A 94 4.57 -8.65 3.17
C GLU A 94 5.99 -8.31 2.70
N VAL A 95 6.22 -7.08 2.24
CA VAL A 95 7.50 -6.64 1.69
C VAL A 95 8.12 -5.50 2.51
N SER A 96 9.46 -5.47 2.59
CA SER A 96 10.19 -4.34 3.14
C SER A 96 10.16 -3.14 2.18
N ALA A 97 10.46 -1.94 2.71
CA ALA A 97 10.59 -0.75 1.88
C ALA A 97 11.70 -0.90 0.82
N ASP A 98 12.84 -1.50 1.18
CA ASP A 98 13.95 -1.75 0.25
C ASP A 98 13.54 -2.75 -0.84
N ARG A 99 12.82 -3.82 -0.46
CA ARG A 99 12.31 -4.79 -1.43
C ARG A 99 11.30 -4.16 -2.38
N LEU A 100 10.38 -3.33 -1.87
CA LEU A 100 9.42 -2.60 -2.68
C LEU A 100 10.11 -1.65 -3.66
N ALA A 101 11.14 -0.93 -3.20
CA ALA A 101 11.93 -0.04 -4.05
C ALA A 101 12.69 -0.78 -5.15
N SER A 102 12.97 -2.08 -4.98
CA SER A 102 13.66 -2.92 -5.97
C SER A 102 12.74 -3.63 -6.97
N ILE A 103 11.43 -3.34 -6.99
CA ILE A 103 10.47 -4.05 -7.85
C ILE A 103 10.61 -3.67 -9.33
N PHE A 104 11.23 -2.53 -9.64
CA PHE A 104 11.51 -2.06 -11.00
C PHE A 104 12.93 -1.49 -11.11
#